data_AF-A0A958J7T3-F1
#
_entry.id   AF-A0A958J7T3-F1
#
_cell.length_a   1.000
_cell.length_b   1.000
_cell.length_c   1.000
_cell.angle_alpha   90.00
_cell.angle_beta   90.00
_cell.angle_gamma   90.00
#
_symmetry.space_group_name_H-M   'P 1'
#
loop_
_entity.id
_entity.type
_entity.pdbx_description
1 polymer ?
#
loop_
_entity_poly.entity_id
_entity_poly.type
_entity_poly.pdbx_seq_one_letter_code
_entity_poly.pdbx_strand_id
1 'polypeptide(L)'
;MLNLKIAAENEASSTRPPLLPVPAQVEYSDGQFRLNAEFTLAVEGKPHERMFRGATRFLRRLSGRTGLFFLQHYITETGKSRFANLVINCRRPGVVKLGTDESYRLTVTPEKIELQADNDIGALRGLETLLQLLQADEKG
;
A
#
# COMPACT_ATOMS: atom_id res chain seq x y z
N MET A 1 23.88 15.09 -48.11
CA MET A 1 24.70 14.40 -47.09
C MET A 1 24.61 15.18 -45.79
N LEU A 2 23.93 14.63 -44.79
CA LEU A 2 24.33 14.73 -43.38
C LEU A 2 23.56 13.64 -42.64
N ASN A 3 24.22 12.51 -42.40
CA ASN A 3 23.70 11.44 -41.54
C ASN A 3 24.07 11.79 -40.10
N LEU A 4 23.11 11.71 -39.17
CA LEU A 4 23.42 11.48 -37.76
C LEU A 4 22.72 10.19 -37.31
N LYS A 5 23.52 9.31 -36.72
CA LYS A 5 23.18 7.94 -36.36
C LYS A 5 22.18 7.88 -35.21
N ILE A 6 21.40 6.80 -35.28
CA ILE A 6 20.52 6.22 -34.27
C ILE A 6 21.28 5.98 -32.95
N ALA A 7 20.66 6.34 -31.82
CA ALA A 7 20.71 5.52 -30.62
C ALA A 7 19.27 5.15 -30.28
N ALA A 8 18.95 3.86 -30.40
CA ALA A 8 17.77 3.30 -29.80
C ALA A 8 18.03 3.26 -28.29
N GLU A 9 17.37 4.11 -27.54
CA GLU A 9 17.22 3.93 -26.09
C GLU A 9 15.82 3.41 -25.85
N ASN A 10 15.78 2.09 -25.75
CA ASN A 10 14.72 1.34 -25.11
C ASN A 10 14.77 1.67 -23.61
N GLU A 11 14.16 2.78 -23.19
CA GLU A 11 13.82 3.00 -21.79
C GLU A 11 12.34 2.69 -21.60
N ALA A 12 12.04 1.51 -21.05
CA ALA A 12 10.79 1.31 -20.35
C ALA A 12 10.76 2.34 -19.22
N SER A 13 10.12 3.48 -19.49
CA SER A 13 9.96 4.58 -18.55
C SER A 13 9.26 4.03 -17.30
N SER A 14 10.02 3.81 -16.22
CA SER A 14 9.46 3.59 -14.89
C SER A 14 8.90 4.91 -14.38
N THR A 15 7.83 5.38 -15.01
CA THR A 15 7.10 6.57 -14.57
C THR A 15 6.53 6.23 -13.20
N ARG A 16 7.10 6.82 -12.14
CA ARG A 16 6.59 6.68 -10.77
C ARG A 16 5.11 7.09 -10.75
N PRO A 17 4.24 6.33 -10.06
CA PRO A 17 2.82 6.60 -10.12
C PRO A 17 2.54 7.97 -9.46
N PRO A 18 1.73 8.83 -10.08
CA PRO A 18 1.42 10.14 -9.52
C PRO A 18 0.58 9.96 -8.25
N LEU A 19 1.13 10.38 -7.11
CA LEU A 19 0.44 10.31 -5.82
C LEU A 19 -0.44 11.53 -5.61
N LEU A 20 -1.68 11.31 -5.15
CA LEU A 20 -2.64 12.36 -4.83
C LEU A 20 -3.47 12.01 -3.57
N PRO A 21 -3.45 12.85 -2.53
CA PRO A 21 -2.47 13.90 -2.29
C PRO A 21 -1.05 13.33 -2.19
N VAL A 22 -0.03 14.14 -2.52
CA VAL A 22 1.37 13.72 -2.34
C VAL A 22 1.67 13.64 -0.85
N PRO A 23 2.26 12.54 -0.34
CA PRO A 23 2.70 12.44 1.05
C PRO A 23 3.71 13.52 1.40
N ALA A 24 3.77 13.93 2.67
CA ALA A 24 4.66 14.99 3.12
C ALA A 24 6.15 14.73 2.83
N GLN A 25 6.55 13.45 2.80
CA GLN A 25 7.88 12.99 2.43
C GLN A 25 7.76 11.67 1.68
N VAL A 26 8.53 11.50 0.61
CA VAL A 26 8.62 10.27 -0.17
C VAL A 26 10.08 10.01 -0.50
N GLU A 27 10.54 8.81 -0.18
CA GLU A 27 11.89 8.31 -0.51
C GLU A 27 11.71 7.02 -1.31
N TYR A 28 12.35 6.94 -2.47
CA TYR A 28 12.32 5.75 -3.32
C TYR A 28 13.65 5.02 -3.18
N SER A 29 13.58 3.71 -2.96
CA SER A 29 14.71 2.80 -2.91
C SER A 29 14.58 1.74 -3.99
N ASP A 30 15.68 1.09 -4.33
CA ASP A 30 15.67 -0.02 -5.27
C ASP A 30 14.94 -1.25 -4.70
N GLY A 31 14.35 -2.03 -5.60
CA GLY A 31 13.54 -3.19 -5.27
C GLY A 31 12.04 -2.92 -5.33
N GLN A 32 11.26 -4.00 -5.28
CA GLN A 32 9.81 -3.94 -5.38
C GLN A 32 9.18 -5.12 -4.63
N PHE A 33 8.04 -4.88 -4.00
CA PHE A 33 7.21 -5.94 -3.44
C PHE A 33 6.38 -6.58 -4.57
N ARG A 34 6.49 -7.90 -4.76
CA ARG A 34 5.72 -8.63 -5.77
C ARG A 34 4.42 -9.17 -5.17
N LEU A 35 3.29 -8.68 -5.65
CA LEU A 35 1.97 -9.17 -5.24
C LEU A 35 1.65 -10.52 -5.89
N ASN A 36 1.08 -11.43 -5.11
CA ASN A 36 0.57 -12.72 -5.58
C ASN A 36 -0.72 -13.09 -4.81
N ALA A 37 -1.35 -14.20 -5.17
CA ALA A 37 -2.62 -14.65 -4.57
C ALA A 37 -2.51 -15.02 -3.06
N GLU A 38 -1.30 -15.26 -2.56
CA GLU A 38 -1.03 -15.57 -1.15
C GLU A 38 -0.85 -14.30 -0.29
N PHE A 39 -0.98 -13.11 -0.89
CA PHE A 39 -0.91 -11.85 -0.16
C PHE A 39 -1.92 -11.81 0.99
N THR A 40 -1.41 -11.59 2.19
CA THR A 40 -2.22 -11.44 3.41
C THR A 40 -1.88 -10.14 4.14
N LEU A 41 -2.85 -9.64 4.88
CA LEU A 41 -2.68 -8.47 5.74
C LEU A 41 -3.21 -8.72 7.15
N ALA A 42 -2.59 -8.05 8.11
CA ALA A 42 -3.01 -8.04 9.52
C ALA A 42 -3.06 -6.63 10.07
N VAL A 43 -3.91 -6.43 11.07
CA VAL A 43 -4.05 -5.17 11.80
C VAL A 43 -3.67 -5.42 13.26
N GLU A 44 -2.77 -4.60 13.78
CA GLU A 44 -2.29 -4.65 15.16
C GLU A 44 -2.66 -3.39 15.93
N GLY A 45 -2.67 -3.50 17.26
CA GLY A 45 -2.99 -2.42 18.17
C GLY A 45 -4.48 -2.35 18.49
N LYS A 46 -5.00 -1.16 18.76
CA LYS A 46 -6.39 -0.95 19.20
C LYS A 46 -7.09 0.11 18.34
N PRO A 47 -7.25 -0.10 17.02
CA PRO A 47 -7.97 0.82 16.15
C PRO A 47 -9.47 0.86 16.47
N HIS A 48 -10.17 1.87 15.94
CA HIS A 48 -11.62 1.80 15.82
C HIS A 48 -12.04 0.70 14.83
N GLU A 49 -13.20 0.06 15.03
CA GLU A 49 -13.74 -1.02 14.17
C GLU A 49 -13.79 -0.70 12.66
N ARG A 50 -13.78 0.58 12.27
CA ARG A 50 -13.82 1.02 10.88
C ARG A 50 -12.55 0.63 10.13
N MET A 51 -11.43 0.43 10.83
CA MET A 51 -10.16 0.00 10.27
C MET A 51 -10.29 -1.36 9.59
N PHE A 52 -10.93 -2.32 10.25
CA PHE A 52 -11.16 -3.67 9.71
C PHE A 52 -12.03 -3.64 8.45
N ARG A 53 -13.10 -2.84 8.47
CA ARG A 53 -13.95 -2.60 7.28
C ARG A 53 -13.16 -1.94 6.15
N GLY A 54 -12.28 -0.99 6.47
CA GLY A 54 -11.42 -0.31 5.50
C GLY A 54 -10.37 -1.24 4.88
N ALA A 55 -9.69 -2.04 5.70
CA ALA A 55 -8.73 -3.03 5.24
C ALA A 55 -9.37 -4.10 4.36
N THR A 56 -10.59 -4.53 4.69
CA THR A 56 -11.39 -5.44 3.84
C THR A 56 -11.72 -4.80 2.49
N ARG A 57 -12.12 -3.51 2.47
CA ARG A 57 -12.35 -2.78 1.22
C ARG A 57 -11.07 -2.61 0.40
N PHE A 58 -9.94 -2.36 1.05
CA PHE A 58 -8.63 -2.29 0.41
C PHE A 58 -8.32 -3.60 -0.33
N LEU A 59 -8.46 -4.75 0.34
CA LEU A 59 -8.15 -6.05 -0.25
C LEU A 59 -9.03 -6.36 -1.46
N ARG A 60 -10.33 -6.05 -1.39
CA ARG A 60 -11.26 -6.16 -2.51
C ARG A 60 -10.90 -5.24 -3.67
N ARG A 61 -10.49 -3.99 -3.39
CA ARG A 61 -10.07 -3.04 -4.44
C ARG A 61 -8.75 -3.46 -5.08
N LEU A 62 -7.82 -4.00 -4.28
CA LEU A 62 -6.57 -4.55 -4.78
C LEU A 62 -6.84 -5.72 -5.73
N SER A 63 -7.68 -6.67 -5.31
CA SER A 63 -8.10 -7.82 -6.13
C SER A 63 -8.77 -7.35 -7.42
N GLY A 64 -9.69 -6.38 -7.36
CA GLY A 64 -10.35 -5.84 -8.54
C GLY A 64 -9.40 -5.09 -9.50
N ARG A 65 -8.27 -4.55 -9.02
CA ARG A 65 -7.26 -3.88 -9.84
C ARG A 65 -6.23 -4.83 -10.45
N THR A 66 -5.95 -5.95 -9.79
CA THR A 66 -4.91 -6.91 -10.22
C THR A 66 -5.48 -8.17 -10.88
N GLY A 67 -6.77 -8.45 -10.71
CA GLY A 67 -7.37 -9.72 -11.10
C GLY A 67 -6.96 -10.91 -10.22
N LEU A 68 -6.18 -10.68 -9.14
CA LEU A 68 -5.76 -11.74 -8.22
C LEU A 68 -6.92 -12.12 -7.28
N PHE A 69 -7.10 -13.42 -7.07
CA PHE A 69 -8.04 -13.96 -6.09
C PHE A 69 -7.30 -14.26 -4.79
N PHE A 70 -7.35 -13.31 -3.84
CA PHE A 70 -6.70 -13.49 -2.54
C PHE A 70 -7.45 -14.49 -1.65
N LEU A 71 -6.70 -15.32 -0.92
CA LEU A 71 -7.25 -16.31 0.01
C LEU A 71 -7.90 -15.67 1.25
N GLN A 72 -7.42 -14.50 1.66
CA GLN A 72 -8.03 -13.73 2.73
C GLN A 72 -9.17 -12.88 2.17
N HIS A 73 -10.38 -13.03 2.72
CA HIS A 73 -11.56 -12.28 2.23
C HIS A 73 -12.00 -11.16 3.19
N TYR A 74 -11.82 -11.37 4.49
CA TYR A 74 -12.23 -10.44 5.53
C TYR A 74 -11.11 -10.23 6.53
N ILE A 75 -10.99 -9.00 7.01
CA ILE A 75 -10.01 -8.61 8.01
C ILE A 75 -10.72 -8.48 9.34
N THR A 76 -10.24 -9.19 10.34
CA THR A 76 -10.78 -9.20 11.71
C THR A 76 -9.66 -8.91 12.70
N GLU A 77 -10.04 -8.65 13.96
CA GLU A 77 -9.10 -8.40 15.06
C GLU A 77 -8.23 -9.61 15.40
N THR A 78 -8.67 -10.82 15.05
CA THR A 78 -7.98 -12.08 15.35
C THR A 78 -6.89 -12.46 14.34
N GLY A 79 -6.55 -11.57 13.40
CA GLY A 79 -5.54 -11.84 12.36
C GLY A 79 -4.14 -12.07 12.94
N LYS A 80 -3.41 -13.07 12.41
CA LYS A 80 -2.02 -13.35 12.83
C LYS A 80 -1.04 -12.46 12.06
N SER A 81 -0.42 -11.49 12.73
CA SER A 81 0.49 -10.53 12.09
C SER A 81 1.86 -11.08 11.70
N ARG A 82 2.37 -12.08 12.42
CA ARG A 82 3.74 -12.62 12.23
C ARG A 82 4.03 -13.08 10.80
N PHE A 83 3.02 -13.50 10.06
CA PHE A 83 3.16 -14.06 8.71
C PHE A 83 2.48 -13.21 7.63
N ALA A 84 1.94 -12.04 7.99
CA ALA A 84 1.27 -11.18 7.04
C ALA A 84 2.28 -10.39 6.20
N ASN A 85 2.01 -10.28 4.90
CA ASN A 85 2.82 -9.47 3.99
C ASN A 85 2.65 -7.97 4.27
N LEU A 86 1.43 -7.54 4.60
CA LEU A 86 1.12 -6.19 5.06
C LEU A 86 0.73 -6.19 6.54
N VAL A 87 1.49 -5.47 7.36
CA VAL A 87 1.14 -5.23 8.76
C VAL A 87 0.74 -3.78 8.96
N ILE A 88 -0.47 -3.56 9.45
CA ILE A 88 -1.02 -2.24 9.78
C ILE A 88 -0.98 -2.07 11.30
N ASN A 89 -0.07 -1.24 11.80
CA ASN A 89 0.03 -0.93 13.22
C ASN A 89 -0.73 0.36 13.53
N CYS A 90 -1.80 0.24 14.31
CA CYS A 90 -2.65 1.35 14.70
C CYS A 90 -2.81 1.43 16.21
N ARG A 91 -2.24 2.46 16.83
CA ARG A 91 -2.08 2.50 18.29
C ARG A 91 -3.38 2.66 19.07
N ARG A 92 -4.28 3.54 18.61
CA ARG A 92 -5.52 3.90 19.31
C ARG A 92 -6.68 4.18 18.35
N PRO A 93 -7.93 4.21 18.82
CA PRO A 93 -9.04 4.61 17.97
C PRO A 93 -8.99 6.12 17.67
N GLY A 94 -9.26 6.48 16.42
CA GLY A 94 -9.37 7.84 15.93
C GLY A 94 -10.71 8.47 16.28
N VAL A 95 -10.71 9.77 16.52
CA VAL A 95 -11.92 10.58 16.72
C VAL A 95 -12.11 11.44 15.48
N VAL A 96 -13.29 11.39 14.88
CA VAL A 96 -13.61 12.23 13.71
C VAL A 96 -13.91 13.65 14.19
N LYS A 97 -12.91 14.52 14.13
CA LYS A 97 -13.01 15.95 14.43
C LYS A 97 -11.94 16.71 13.64
N LEU A 98 -12.11 18.02 13.56
CA LEU A 98 -11.08 18.89 12.99
C LEU A 98 -9.81 18.83 13.83
N GLY A 99 -8.65 18.90 13.16
CA GLY A 99 -7.34 18.83 13.80
C GLY A 99 -6.97 17.44 14.32
N THR A 100 -7.70 16.39 13.93
CA THR A 100 -7.24 15.02 14.19
C THR A 100 -5.96 14.74 13.42
N ASP A 101 -5.00 14.12 14.09
CA ASP A 101 -3.78 13.63 13.47
C ASP A 101 -4.11 12.51 12.46
N GLU A 102 -3.92 12.78 11.17
CA GLU A 102 -4.10 11.83 10.07
C GLU A 102 -2.76 11.33 9.50
N SER A 103 -1.67 11.50 10.25
CA SER A 103 -0.33 11.09 9.83
C SER A 103 -0.19 9.57 9.72
N TYR A 104 0.62 9.13 8.78
CA TYR A 104 1.01 7.73 8.61
C TYR A 104 2.46 7.63 8.11
N ARG A 105 3.05 6.45 8.29
CA ARG A 105 4.31 6.03 7.67
C ARG A 105 4.07 4.73 6.93
N LEU A 106 4.39 4.73 5.64
CA LEU A 106 4.30 3.56 4.77
C LEU A 106 5.72 3.15 4.35
N THR A 107 6.10 1.92 4.68
CA THR A 107 7.37 1.31 4.27
C THR A 107 7.06 0.11 3.40
N VAL A 108 7.66 0.05 2.21
CA VAL A 108 7.52 -1.07 1.27
C VAL A 108 8.92 -1.62 1.00
N THR A 109 9.17 -2.88 1.34
CA THR A 109 10.38 -3.62 0.97
C THR A 109 10.00 -4.79 0.06
N PRO A 110 10.96 -5.48 -0.60
CA PRO A 110 10.65 -6.67 -1.39
C PRO A 110 9.95 -7.79 -0.59
N GLU A 111 10.20 -7.87 0.73
CA GLU A 111 9.71 -8.93 1.61
C GLU A 111 8.41 -8.55 2.35
N LYS A 112 8.23 -7.26 2.68
CA LYS A 112 7.17 -6.83 3.60
C LYS A 112 6.71 -5.39 3.37
N ILE A 113 5.45 -5.15 3.70
CA ILE A 113 4.83 -3.84 3.74
C ILE A 113 4.43 -3.53 5.19
N GLU A 114 4.83 -2.36 5.69
CA GLU A 114 4.49 -1.90 7.02
C GLU A 114 3.81 -0.53 6.95
N LEU A 115 2.63 -0.43 7.55
CA LEU A 115 1.86 0.79 7.64
C LEU A 115 1.65 1.14 9.11
N GLN A 116 2.27 2.24 9.55
CA GLN A 116 2.20 2.70 10.93
C GLN A 116 1.40 4.00 11.00
N ALA A 117 0.47 4.09 11.93
CA ALA A 117 -0.28 5.31 12.22
C ALA A 117 -0.65 5.39 13.70
N ASP A 118 -0.85 6.61 14.20
CA ASP A 118 -1.31 6.79 15.58
C ASP A 118 -2.76 6.32 15.75
N ASN A 119 -3.58 6.47 14.71
CA ASN A 119 -4.98 6.05 14.72
C ASN A 119 -5.47 5.55 13.35
N ASP A 120 -6.68 4.99 13.33
CA ASP A 120 -7.23 4.32 12.14
C ASP A 120 -7.49 5.29 10.98
N ILE A 121 -7.66 6.59 11.23
CA ILE A 121 -7.85 7.58 10.17
C ILE A 121 -6.55 7.72 9.36
N GLY A 122 -5.40 7.88 10.04
CA GLY A 122 -4.10 7.91 9.39
C GLY A 122 -3.78 6.61 8.64
N ALA A 123 -4.06 5.46 9.25
CA ALA A 123 -3.88 4.16 8.59
C ALA A 123 -4.75 4.04 7.31
N LEU A 124 -5.99 4.53 7.33
CA LEU A 124 -6.83 4.54 6.14
C LEU A 124 -6.28 5.45 5.03
N ARG A 125 -5.62 6.58 5.36
CA ARG A 125 -4.92 7.41 4.36
C ARG A 125 -3.74 6.67 3.73
N GLY A 126 -2.96 5.96 4.55
CA GLY A 126 -1.84 5.16 4.07
C GLY A 126 -2.25 4.02 3.14
N LEU A 127 -3.40 3.37 3.40
CA LEU A 127 -3.93 2.33 2.49
C LEU A 127 -4.30 2.87 1.11
N GLU A 128 -4.82 4.10 1.01
CA GLU A 128 -5.08 4.73 -0.29
C GLU A 128 -3.79 5.05 -1.03
N THR A 129 -2.76 5.50 -0.31
CA THR A 129 -1.43 5.73 -0.89
C THR A 129 -0.85 4.42 -1.43
N LEU A 130 -0.93 3.34 -0.65
CA LEU A 130 -0.47 2.02 -1.08
C LEU A 130 -1.21 1.54 -2.34
N LEU A 131 -2.53 1.78 -2.46
CA LEU A 131 -3.27 1.46 -3.68
C LEU A 131 -2.83 2.27 -4.89
N GLN A 132 -2.37 3.51 -4.70
CA GLN A 132 -1.86 4.36 -5.78
C GLN A 132 -0.45 3.95 -6.22
N LEU A 133 0.34 3.37 -5.32
CA LEU A 133 1.66 2.82 -5.62
C LEU A 133 1.61 1.53 -6.45
N LEU A 134 0.42 0.94 -6.67
CA LEU A 134 0.27 -0.24 -7.51
C LEU A 134 0.69 0.07 -8.96
N GLN A 135 1.65 -0.71 -9.47
CA GLN A 135 2.09 -0.68 -10.85
C GLN A 135 2.12 -2.11 -11.41
N ALA A 136 2.03 -2.21 -12.73
CA ALA A 136 2.26 -3.45 -13.46
C ALA A 136 3.55 -3.30 -14.27
N ASP A 137 4.28 -4.40 -14.46
CA ASP A 137 5.44 -4.46 -15.34
C ASP A 137 5.38 -5.71 -16.23
N GLU A 138 6.42 -5.95 -17.04
CA GLU A 138 6.46 -7.09 -17.98
C GLU A 138 6.34 -8.47 -17.30
N LYS A 139 6.58 -8.55 -15.99
CA LYS A 139 6.53 -9.79 -15.19
C LYS A 139 5.22 -9.94 -14.42
N GLY A 140 4.25 -9.04 -14.63
CA GLY A 140 3.01 -8.94 -13.85
C GLY A 140 3.03 -7.71 -12.96
#